data_AF-A0A8X7BE29-F1
#
_entry.id   AF-A0A8X7BE29-F1
#
_cell.length_a   1.000
_cell.length_b   1.000
_cell.length_c   1.000
_cell.angle_alpha   90.00
_cell.angle_beta   90.00
_cell.angle_gamma   90.00
#
_symmetry.space_group_name_H-M   'P 1'
#
loop_
_entity.id
_entity.type
_entity.pdbx_description
1 polymer ?
#
loop_
_entity_poly.entity_id
_entity_poly.type
_entity_poly.pdbx_seq_one_letter_code
_entity_poly.pdbx_strand_id
1 'polypeptide(L)'
;MLNSRPLVPLSSDLDDLNVLTPSHVLIGRSITSIVEPDLTNLNENRLDNWQKITKIIQLIWKRWSVDYLNSLQQRNKWHFEKKNAKIGDMVIIKEHNLPSCQWSLGRINNIYPGKDSKVRVVEVKTTRGIFKRPISKLCILPIETVCVK
;
A
#
# COMPACT_ATOMS: atom_id res chain seq x y z
N MET A 1 2.82 2.92 -12.80
CA MET A 1 3.43 3.90 -11.85
C MET A 1 3.71 3.19 -10.52
N LEU A 2 4.92 3.36 -9.96
CA LEU A 2 5.37 2.62 -8.76
C LEU A 2 4.88 3.23 -7.44
N ASN A 3 4.67 4.55 -7.41
CA ASN A 3 4.41 5.32 -6.20
C ASN A 3 2.95 5.37 -5.75
N SER A 4 2.01 5.00 -6.63
CA SER A 4 0.58 4.93 -6.31
C SER A 4 0.14 3.57 -5.78
N ARG A 5 1.05 2.59 -5.70
CA ARG A 5 0.72 1.22 -5.28
C ARG A 5 0.25 1.23 -3.82
N PRO A 6 -0.91 0.64 -3.50
CA PRO A 6 -1.33 0.42 -2.12
C PRO A 6 -0.34 -0.45 -1.34
N LEU A 7 0.08 0.03 -0.17
CA LEU A 7 0.95 -0.68 0.77
C LEU A 7 0.13 -1.43 1.80
N VAL A 8 -0.67 -0.68 2.57
CA VAL A 8 -1.38 -1.14 3.77
C VAL A 8 -2.68 -0.35 3.88
N PRO A 9 -3.80 -0.95 4.33
CA PRO A 9 -5.00 -0.19 4.71
C PRO A 9 -4.73 0.77 5.88
N LEU A 10 -5.36 1.95 5.87
CA LEU A 10 -5.22 2.93 6.96
C LEU A 10 -6.20 2.70 8.12
N SER A 11 -7.24 1.91 7.91
CA SER A 11 -8.28 1.62 8.89
C SER A 11 -8.57 0.12 8.94
N SER A 12 -9.28 -0.32 9.97
CA SER A 12 -9.86 -1.67 10.07
C SER A 12 -11.33 -1.71 9.65
N ASP A 13 -11.95 -0.54 9.40
CA ASP A 13 -13.36 -0.41 9.05
C ASP A 13 -13.69 -0.93 7.63
N LEU A 14 -14.76 -1.72 7.52
CA LEU A 14 -15.19 -2.38 6.28
C LEU A 14 -15.62 -1.40 5.18
N ASP A 15 -16.05 -0.19 5.56
CA ASP A 15 -16.47 0.85 4.63
C ASP A 15 -15.33 1.76 4.18
N ASP A 16 -14.20 1.72 4.90
CA ASP A 16 -13.02 2.51 4.57
C ASP A 16 -12.07 1.76 3.64
N LEU A 17 -11.87 2.33 2.45
CA LEU A 17 -10.98 1.84 1.38
C LEU A 17 -9.70 2.66 1.26
N ASN A 18 -9.41 3.53 2.22
CA ASN A 18 -8.19 4.31 2.24
C ASN A 18 -6.96 3.43 2.49
N VAL A 19 -5.93 3.66 1.69
CA VAL A 19 -4.66 2.92 1.74
C VAL A 19 -3.50 3.87 1.89
N LEU A 20 -2.49 3.45 2.64
CA LEU A 20 -1.19 4.06 2.58
C LEU A 20 -0.55 3.68 1.24
N THR A 21 -0.04 4.66 0.50
CA THR A 21 0.77 4.43 -0.71
C THR A 21 2.15 5.02 -0.47
N PRO A 22 3.19 4.60 -1.22
CA PRO A 22 4.48 5.26 -1.15
C PRO A 22 4.33 6.76 -1.39
N SER A 23 3.41 7.21 -2.26
CA SER A 23 3.16 8.63 -2.51
C SER A 23 2.66 9.41 -1.29
N HIS A 24 1.82 8.81 -0.44
CA HIS A 24 1.36 9.44 0.81
C HIS A 24 2.52 9.74 1.75
N VAL A 25 3.50 8.85 1.78
CA VAL A 25 4.71 9.08 2.55
C VAL A 25 5.58 10.09 1.77
N LEU A 26 5.90 9.83 0.49
CA LEU A 26 6.82 10.59 -0.37
C LEU A 26 6.61 12.10 -0.38
N ILE A 27 5.38 12.56 -0.26
CA ILE A 27 5.07 13.98 -0.39
C ILE A 27 5.06 14.66 1.00
N GLY A 28 4.74 13.93 2.08
CA GLY A 28 4.57 14.48 3.43
C GLY A 28 3.56 15.65 3.54
N ARG A 29 2.86 15.94 2.43
CA ARG A 29 2.03 17.12 2.12
C ARG A 29 1.07 16.75 0.97
N SER A 30 0.16 17.64 0.58
CA SER A 30 -0.70 17.43 -0.61
C SER A 30 0.11 17.31 -1.90
N ILE A 31 -0.35 16.48 -2.86
CA ILE A 31 0.24 16.33 -4.21
C ILE A 31 0.26 17.63 -5.03
N THR A 32 -0.48 18.64 -4.56
CA THR A 32 -0.56 19.99 -5.13
C THR A 32 0.47 20.96 -4.54
N SER A 33 1.32 20.52 -3.61
CA SER A 33 2.34 21.37 -2.99
C SER A 33 3.51 21.66 -3.94
N ILE A 34 4.09 22.85 -3.79
CA ILE A 34 5.23 23.32 -4.59
C ILE A 34 6.46 22.47 -4.26
N VAL A 35 7.22 22.06 -5.28
CA VAL A 35 8.46 21.29 -5.13
C VAL A 35 9.49 22.12 -4.36
N GLU A 36 9.95 21.61 -3.22
CA GLU A 36 11.01 22.24 -2.44
C GLU A 36 12.40 22.00 -3.08
N PRO A 37 13.33 22.97 -3.00
CA PRO A 37 14.69 22.79 -3.48
C PRO A 37 15.42 21.69 -2.70
N ASP A 38 16.33 20.97 -3.37
CA ASP A 38 17.17 19.95 -2.72
C ASP A 38 18.23 20.63 -1.82
N LEU A 39 18.16 20.33 -0.52
CA LEU A 39 19.04 20.89 0.51
C LEU A 39 20.07 19.85 1.00
N THR A 40 20.05 18.61 0.47
CA THR A 40 20.88 17.51 0.98
C THR A 40 22.39 17.79 0.91
N ASN A 41 22.83 18.57 -0.09
CA ASN A 41 24.24 18.91 -0.32
C ASN A 41 24.68 20.26 0.28
N LEU A 42 23.78 20.99 0.96
CA LEU A 42 24.11 22.32 1.52
C LEU A 42 24.70 22.22 2.93
N ASN A 43 25.70 23.06 3.21
CA ASN A 43 26.32 23.18 4.53
C ASN A 43 25.33 23.72 5.58
N GLU A 44 25.26 23.07 6.75
CA GLU A 44 24.28 23.34 7.80
C GLU A 44 24.41 24.72 8.44
N ASN A 45 25.60 25.31 8.37
CA ASN A 45 25.92 26.64 8.90
C ASN A 45 25.27 27.81 8.12
N ARG A 46 24.52 27.53 7.04
CA ARG A 46 23.83 28.55 6.22
C ARG A 46 22.32 28.33 6.10
N LEU A 47 21.74 27.42 6.88
CA LEU A 47 20.34 27.01 6.75
C LEU A 47 19.48 27.55 7.91
N ASP A 48 18.32 28.11 7.57
CA ASP A 48 17.26 28.41 8.53
C ASP A 48 16.71 27.13 9.18
N ASN A 49 16.06 27.24 10.34
CA ASN A 49 15.51 26.09 11.06
C ASN A 49 14.55 25.25 10.20
N TRP A 50 13.71 25.88 9.37
CA TRP A 50 12.82 25.17 8.46
C TRP A 50 13.60 24.40 7.39
N GLN A 51 14.70 24.97 6.87
CA GLN A 51 15.56 24.33 5.87
C GLN A 51 16.33 23.13 6.46
N LYS A 52 16.74 23.21 7.72
CA LYS A 52 17.35 22.07 8.43
C LYS A 52 16.38 20.91 8.58
N ILE A 53 15.13 21.19 8.98
CA ILE A 53 14.07 20.16 9.07
C ILE A 53 13.80 19.56 7.69
N THR A 54 13.66 20.39 6.65
CA THR A 54 13.48 19.94 5.27
C THR A 54 14.64 19.06 4.80
N LYS A 55 15.89 19.43 5.10
CA LYS A 55 17.08 18.63 4.77
C LYS A 55 17.06 17.26 5.44
N ILE A 56 16.72 17.18 6.73
CA ILE A 56 16.61 15.90 7.45
C ILE A 56 15.53 15.02 6.83
N ILE A 57 14.36 15.59 6.52
CA ILE A 57 13.27 14.90 5.84
C ILE A 57 13.78 14.35 4.49
N GLN A 58 14.44 15.16 3.66
CA GLN A 58 15.01 14.75 2.37
C GLN A 58 16.06 13.63 2.49
N LEU A 59 16.88 13.61 3.56
CA LEU A 59 17.85 12.55 3.81
C LEU A 59 17.18 11.21 4.19
N ILE A 60 16.19 11.26 5.08
CA ILE A 60 15.38 10.09 5.44
C ILE A 60 14.70 9.54 4.17
N TRP A 61 14.19 10.43 3.32
CA TRP A 61 13.59 10.09 2.03
C TRP A 61 14.52 9.34 1.09
N LYS A 62 15.72 9.89 0.90
CA LYS A 62 16.72 9.30 0.01
C LYS A 62 17.07 7.88 0.45
N ARG A 63 17.17 7.63 1.76
CA ARG A 63 17.48 6.31 2.29
C ARG A 63 16.29 5.34 2.21
N TRP A 64 15.11 5.78 2.65
CA TRP A 64 13.91 4.95 2.63
C TRP A 64 13.50 4.54 1.21
N SER A 65 13.56 5.47 0.25
CA SER A 65 13.21 5.17 -1.15
C SER A 65 14.10 4.08 -1.76
N VAL A 66 15.41 4.11 -1.48
CA VAL A 66 16.34 3.07 -1.93
C VAL A 66 16.02 1.72 -1.28
N ASP A 67 15.88 1.69 0.04
CA ASP A 67 15.59 0.45 0.78
C ASP A 67 14.24 -0.16 0.37
N TYR A 68 13.24 0.70 0.18
CA TYR A 68 11.90 0.28 -0.25
C TYR A 68 11.92 -0.28 -1.68
N LEU A 69 12.61 0.36 -2.63
CA LEU A 69 12.77 -0.18 -3.99
C LEU A 69 13.48 -1.54 -4.00
N ASN A 70 14.48 -1.71 -3.16
CA ASN A 70 15.19 -2.98 -3.01
C ASN A 70 14.28 -4.06 -2.40
N SER A 71 13.45 -3.72 -1.41
CA SER A 71 12.46 -4.63 -0.84
C SER A 71 11.39 -5.06 -1.86
N LEU A 72 11.03 -4.17 -2.80
CA LEU A 72 10.07 -4.45 -3.86
C LEU A 72 10.62 -5.41 -4.93
N GLN A 73 11.94 -5.47 -5.11
CA GLN A 73 12.59 -6.39 -6.05
C GLN A 73 12.83 -7.79 -5.47
N GLN A 74 12.60 -8.03 -4.18
CA GLN A 74 12.67 -9.37 -3.61
C GLN A 74 11.52 -10.24 -4.13
N ARG A 75 11.83 -11.09 -5.11
CA ARG A 75 10.91 -12.12 -5.62
C ARG A 75 10.80 -13.26 -4.61
N ASN A 76 9.72 -13.27 -3.83
CA ASN A 76 9.31 -14.47 -3.08
C ASN A 76 8.80 -15.55 -4.06
N LYS A 77 9.68 -16.49 -4.45
CA LYS A 77 9.27 -17.73 -5.12
C LYS A 77 8.78 -18.73 -4.06
N TRP A 78 7.59 -19.30 -4.28
CA TRP A 78 6.97 -20.56 -3.79
C TRP A 78 7.43 -21.27 -2.49
N HIS A 79 8.08 -20.61 -1.53
CA HIS A 79 8.66 -21.29 -0.37
C HIS A 79 7.78 -21.28 0.90
N PHE A 80 6.69 -20.50 0.93
CA PHE A 80 5.89 -20.33 2.15
C PHE A 80 4.40 -20.54 1.92
N GLU A 81 3.77 -21.27 2.84
CA GLU A 81 2.32 -21.37 2.93
C GLU A 81 1.74 -19.96 3.22
N LYS A 82 0.93 -19.45 2.29
CA LYS A 82 0.25 -18.18 2.49
C LYS A 82 -0.95 -18.38 3.40
N LYS A 83 -1.13 -17.45 4.36
CA LYS A 83 -2.35 -17.37 5.17
C LYS A 83 -3.58 -17.27 4.25
N ASN A 84 -4.64 -18.01 4.60
CA ASN A 84 -5.93 -17.90 3.94
C ASN A 84 -6.51 -16.49 4.11
N ALA A 85 -7.27 -16.04 3.11
CA ALA A 85 -8.00 -14.77 3.16
C ALA A 85 -9.05 -14.77 4.28
N LYS A 86 -9.19 -13.63 4.95
CA LYS A 86 -10.16 -13.40 6.02
C LYS A 86 -11.14 -12.30 5.64
N ILE A 87 -12.31 -12.33 6.29
CA ILE A 87 -13.25 -11.22 6.22
C ILE A 87 -12.58 -9.96 6.78
N GLY A 88 -12.74 -8.85 6.08
CA GLY A 88 -12.11 -7.57 6.41
C GLY A 88 -10.76 -7.32 5.77
N ASP A 89 -10.09 -8.33 5.20
CA ASP A 89 -8.82 -8.13 4.52
C ASP A 89 -8.98 -7.17 3.33
N MET A 90 -8.06 -6.20 3.23
CA MET A 90 -8.01 -5.30 2.08
C MET A 90 -7.26 -5.95 0.92
N VAL A 91 -7.84 -5.87 -0.27
CA VAL A 91 -7.34 -6.53 -1.47
C VAL A 91 -7.26 -5.57 -2.65
N ILE A 92 -6.22 -5.74 -3.46
CA ILE A 92 -6.14 -5.19 -4.82
C ILE A 92 -6.76 -6.20 -5.77
N ILE A 93 -7.70 -5.74 -6.61
CA ILE A 93 -8.37 -6.53 -7.64
C ILE A 93 -7.60 -6.40 -8.95
N LYS A 94 -7.15 -7.54 -9.50
CA LYS A 94 -6.43 -7.61 -10.77
C LYS A 94 -7.41 -7.61 -11.95
N GLU A 95 -7.75 -6.43 -12.42
CA GLU A 95 -8.57 -6.22 -13.62
C GLU A 95 -7.68 -5.99 -14.85
N HIS A 96 -8.06 -6.57 -15.99
CA HIS A 96 -7.20 -6.56 -17.20
C HIS A 96 -7.36 -5.28 -18.03
N ASN A 97 -8.40 -4.48 -17.77
CA ASN A 97 -8.82 -3.35 -18.60
C ASN A 97 -8.73 -1.99 -17.89
N LEU A 98 -7.94 -1.87 -16.81
CA LEU A 98 -7.74 -0.55 -16.18
C LEU A 98 -6.54 0.18 -16.79
N PRO A 99 -6.65 1.51 -16.98
CA PRO A 99 -5.49 2.32 -17.35
C PRO A 99 -4.39 2.14 -16.30
N SER A 100 -3.12 2.19 -16.74
CA SER A 100 -1.89 1.82 -16.00
C SER A 100 -1.58 2.57 -14.68
N CYS A 101 -2.57 3.27 -14.10
CA CYS A 101 -2.45 4.09 -12.91
C CYS A 101 -3.56 3.89 -11.87
N GLN A 102 -4.59 3.07 -12.15
CA GLN A 102 -5.71 2.91 -11.23
C GLN A 102 -5.71 1.51 -10.60
N TRP A 103 -5.62 1.48 -9.28
CA TRP A 103 -5.67 0.26 -8.48
C TRP A 103 -7.10 0.05 -7.99
N SER A 104 -7.77 -0.97 -8.50
CA SER A 104 -9.09 -1.36 -8.00
C SER A 104 -8.93 -1.96 -6.60
N LEU A 105 -9.35 -1.22 -5.58
CA LEU A 105 -9.31 -1.63 -4.19
C LEU A 105 -10.67 -2.17 -3.74
N GLY A 106 -10.63 -3.10 -2.78
CA GLY A 106 -11.82 -3.54 -2.10
C GLY A 106 -11.49 -4.28 -0.80
N ARG A 107 -12.54 -4.54 -0.02
CA ARG A 107 -12.47 -5.36 1.20
C ARG A 107 -13.26 -6.63 1.06
N ILE A 108 -12.75 -7.69 1.66
CA ILE A 108 -13.46 -8.97 1.70
C ILE A 108 -14.65 -8.85 2.65
N ASN A 109 -15.86 -8.96 2.09
CA ASN A 109 -17.12 -8.99 2.82
C ASN A 109 -17.46 -10.41 3.28
N ASN A 110 -17.33 -11.39 2.38
CA ASN A 110 -17.63 -12.79 2.64
C ASN A 110 -16.58 -13.72 2.00
N ILE A 111 -16.39 -14.90 2.58
CA ILE A 111 -15.47 -15.93 2.09
C ILE A 111 -16.23 -17.22 1.76
N TYR A 112 -15.81 -17.91 0.69
CA TYR A 112 -16.36 -19.20 0.29
C TYR A 112 -15.23 -20.24 0.21
N PRO A 113 -15.01 -21.01 1.30
CA PRO A 113 -14.03 -22.10 1.31
C PRO A 113 -14.51 -23.31 0.52
N GLY A 114 -13.57 -24.07 -0.05
CA GLY A 114 -13.84 -25.37 -0.66
C GLY A 114 -13.85 -26.51 0.38
N LYS A 115 -14.00 -27.75 -0.11
CA LYS A 115 -14.02 -28.97 0.72
C LYS A 115 -12.73 -29.20 1.54
N ASP A 116 -11.62 -28.59 1.13
CA ASP A 116 -10.30 -28.63 1.77
C ASP A 116 -10.06 -27.42 2.71
N SER A 117 -11.10 -26.67 3.06
CA SER A 117 -11.04 -25.44 3.88
C SER A 117 -10.20 -24.31 3.30
N LYS A 118 -9.80 -24.38 2.02
CA LYS A 118 -9.09 -23.29 1.32
C LYS A 118 -10.06 -22.35 0.63
N VAL A 119 -9.88 -21.06 0.86
CA VAL A 119 -10.71 -19.99 0.26
C VAL A 119 -10.38 -19.87 -1.23
N ARG A 120 -11.35 -20.18 -2.09
CA ARG A 120 -11.18 -20.08 -3.56
C ARG A 120 -11.87 -18.85 -4.13
N VAL A 121 -13.03 -18.49 -3.56
CA VAL A 121 -13.87 -17.37 -4.00
C VAL A 121 -14.19 -16.51 -2.79
N VAL A 122 -14.16 -15.21 -3.00
CA VAL A 122 -14.54 -14.22 -1.99
C VAL A 122 -15.48 -13.20 -2.60
N GLU A 123 -16.31 -12.61 -1.76
CA GLU A 123 -17.11 -11.45 -2.09
C GLU A 123 -16.37 -10.20 -1.62
N VAL A 124 -16.10 -9.29 -2.54
CA VAL A 124 -15.32 -8.09 -2.31
C VAL A 124 -16.22 -6.86 -2.47
N LYS A 125 -16.27 -6.02 -1.44
CA LYS A 125 -16.90 -4.70 -1.48
C LYS A 125 -15.90 -3.69 -2.03
N THR A 126 -16.30 -2.99 -3.08
CA THR A 126 -15.53 -1.92 -3.74
C THR A 126 -16.35 -0.63 -3.73
N THR A 127 -15.73 0.49 -4.11
CA THR A 127 -16.46 1.76 -4.30
C THR A 127 -17.62 1.67 -5.31
N ARG A 128 -17.56 0.73 -6.25
CA ARG A 128 -18.57 0.52 -7.30
C ARG A 128 -19.67 -0.46 -6.91
N GLY A 129 -19.53 -1.13 -5.77
CA GLY A 129 -20.45 -2.17 -5.32
C GLY A 129 -19.74 -3.48 -4.93
N ILE A 130 -20.54 -4.52 -4.75
CA ILE A 130 -20.11 -5.82 -4.24
C ILE A 130 -19.96 -6.81 -5.39
N PHE A 131 -18.80 -7.46 -5.49
CA PHE A 131 -18.50 -8.40 -6.57
C PHE A 131 -17.89 -9.70 -6.03
N LYS A 132 -18.31 -10.83 -6.63
CA LYS A 132 -17.63 -12.12 -6.39
C LYS A 132 -16.40 -12.24 -7.27
N ARG A 133 -15.27 -12.57 -6.66
CA ARG A 133 -13.98 -12.73 -7.34
C ARG A 133 -13.22 -13.96 -6.83
N PRO A 134 -12.55 -14.70 -7.73
CA PRO A 134 -11.64 -15.76 -7.32
C PRO A 134 -10.38 -15.18 -6.68
N ILE A 135 -9.82 -15.86 -5.68
CA ILE A 135 -8.64 -15.38 -4.93
C ILE A 135 -7.41 -15.22 -5.84
N SER A 136 -7.34 -15.95 -6.95
CA SER A 136 -6.27 -15.85 -7.95
C SER A 136 -6.23 -14.49 -8.68
N LYS A 137 -7.34 -13.74 -8.65
CA LYS A 137 -7.44 -12.38 -9.20
C LYS A 137 -7.29 -11.31 -8.13
N LEU A 138 -6.98 -11.68 -6.89
CA LEU A 138 -6.85 -10.77 -5.77
C LEU A 138 -5.43 -10.79 -5.21
N CYS A 139 -4.99 -9.63 -4.72
CA CYS A 139 -3.74 -9.48 -4.00
C CYS A 139 -4.06 -8.88 -2.63
N ILE A 140 -3.92 -9.68 -1.58
CA ILE A 140 -4.16 -9.26 -0.20
C ILE A 140 -3.03 -8.31 0.23
N LEU A 141 -3.40 -7.17 0.78
CA LEU A 141 -2.46 -6.23 1.39
C LEU A 141 -2.06 -6.74 2.78
N PRO A 142 -0.77 -6.61 3.17
CA PRO A 142 -0.36 -6.94 4.51
C PRO A 142 -1.07 -6.02 5.50
N ILE A 143 -1.79 -6.62 6.45
CA ILE A 143 -2.34 -5.92 7.62
C ILE A 143 -1.42 -6.28 8.78
N GLU A 144 -0.68 -5.30 9.29
CA GLU A 144 -0.13 -5.43 10.63
C GLU A 144 -1.28 -5.31 11.61
N THR A 145 -1.82 -6.44 12.06
CA THR A 145 -2.59 -6.43 13.29
C THR A 145 -1.62 -6.07 14.39
N VAL A 146 -1.59 -4.80 14.80
CA VAL A 146 -1.02 -4.42 16.08
C VAL A 146 -1.83 -5.22 17.11
N CYS A 147 -1.24 -6.31 17.61
CA CYS A 147 -1.75 -6.96 18.79
C CYS A 147 -1.62 -5.95 19.93
N VAL A 148 -2.69 -5.19 20.19
CA VAL A 148 -2.84 -4.52 21.47
C VAL A 148 -2.95 -5.65 22.50
N LYS A 149 -1.85 -5.90 23.22
CA LYS A 149 -1.83 -6.74 24.41
C LYS A 149 -2.51 -6.01 25.56
#